data_AF-A0A1H1YWB5-F1
#
_entry.id   AF-A0A1H1YWB5-F1
#
_cell.length_a   1.000
_cell.length_b   1.000
_cell.length_c   1.000
_cell.angle_alpha   90.00
_cell.angle_beta   90.00
_cell.angle_gamma   90.00
#
_symmetry.space_group_name_H-M   'P 1'
#
loop_
_entity.id
_entity.type
_entity.pdbx_description
1 polymer ?
#
loop_
_entity_poly.entity_id
_entity_poly.type
_entity_poly.pdbx_seq_one_letter_code
_entity_poly.pdbx_strand_id
1 'polypeptide(L)'
;MLTSEVLIGGIGSAPRKPLDELIDELNNKQVESLVHDAARRYRELKLQIKVLGNYSVGAGLTVSRLNQEDQLQDLHRRLRTMPSYMYLNKHEQKLETIAHAYIAKHPVGTKSQLAAIPRKGYDLEDDRLLGELRGKLEKVIEARAGKMGDYDSVLERMAKLQELQAEQEQLEEAMGLLEEQKEGYGRLVRLYYFERRTAEASAMSLCISRPTFFRWKPAAARMFFRILEWQRE
;
A
#
# COMPACT_ATOMS: atom_id res chain seq x y z
N MET A 1 -1.72 -4.87 17.97
CA MET A 1 -1.90 -4.92 19.44
C MET A 1 -2.07 -6.37 19.89
N LEU A 2 -0.95 -7.11 19.98
CA LEU A 2 -0.85 -8.29 20.83
C LEU A 2 0.04 -7.87 21.99
N THR A 3 -0.56 -7.93 23.17
CA THR A 3 -0.10 -7.30 24.39
C THR A 3 1.19 -7.94 24.90
N SER A 4 2.13 -7.08 25.29
CA SER A 4 3.31 -7.40 26.10
C SER A 4 2.96 -7.81 27.53
N GLU A 5 1.66 -7.87 27.87
CA GLU A 5 1.17 -8.06 29.24
C GLU A 5 0.89 -9.52 29.63
N VAL A 6 0.91 -10.47 28.69
CA VAL A 6 0.48 -11.85 29.01
C VAL A 6 1.57 -12.68 29.70
N LEU A 7 2.83 -12.23 29.74
CA LEU A 7 3.92 -13.12 30.17
C LEU A 7 4.33 -13.07 31.63
N ILE A 8 4.03 -12.05 32.44
CA ILE A 8 4.55 -12.03 33.82
C ILE A 8 3.57 -11.35 34.78
N GLY A 9 2.90 -12.16 35.58
CA GLY A 9 2.25 -11.70 36.80
C GLY A 9 3.31 -11.25 37.81
N GLY A 10 3.18 -10.00 38.27
CA GLY A 10 3.64 -9.54 39.58
C GLY A 10 5.14 -9.35 39.79
N ILE A 11 5.44 -8.19 40.39
CA ILE A 11 6.65 -7.84 41.16
C ILE A 11 7.78 -7.15 40.36
N GLY A 12 7.99 -5.88 40.72
CA GLY A 12 9.34 -5.35 40.90
C GLY A 12 9.94 -4.62 39.70
N SER A 13 10.20 -3.33 39.91
CA SER A 13 11.11 -2.47 39.14
C SER A 13 12.53 -3.05 39.06
N ALA A 14 12.75 -4.01 38.16
CA ALA A 14 14.08 -4.37 37.66
C ALA A 14 14.29 -3.74 36.27
N PRO A 15 15.52 -3.33 35.90
CA PRO A 15 15.80 -2.89 34.54
C PRO A 15 15.42 -4.03 33.59
N ARG A 16 14.46 -3.77 32.70
CA ARG A 16 14.03 -4.74 31.69
C ARG A 16 15.26 -5.11 30.87
N LYS A 17 15.66 -6.38 30.87
CA LYS A 17 16.71 -6.87 29.97
C LYS A 17 16.36 -6.47 28.54
N PRO A 18 17.32 -6.06 27.70
CA PRO A 18 17.07 -5.81 26.29
C PRO A 18 16.44 -7.05 25.65
N LEU A 19 15.42 -6.88 24.80
CA LEU A 19 14.59 -7.99 24.32
C LEU A 19 15.41 -9.06 23.56
N ASP A 20 16.53 -8.66 22.98
CA ASP A 20 17.51 -9.54 22.34
C ASP A 20 18.07 -10.62 23.29
N GLU A 21 18.26 -10.31 24.58
CA GLU A 21 18.68 -11.28 25.60
C GLU A 21 17.54 -12.22 26.01
N LEU A 22 16.29 -11.75 25.96
CA LEU A 22 15.10 -12.56 26.25
C LEU A 22 14.83 -13.60 25.16
N ILE A 23 15.14 -13.30 23.89
CA ILE A 23 15.01 -14.26 22.78
C ILE A 23 15.95 -15.46 22.98
N ASP A 24 17.12 -15.24 23.60
CA ASP A 24 18.08 -16.31 23.85
C ASP A 24 17.65 -17.27 24.97
N GLU A 25 16.91 -16.76 25.94
CA GLU A 25 16.31 -17.53 27.05
C GLU A 25 15.12 -18.40 26.60
N LEU A 26 14.50 -18.10 25.46
CA LEU A 26 13.40 -18.90 24.92
C LEU A 26 13.89 -20.25 24.39
N ASN A 27 13.08 -21.29 24.61
CA ASN A 27 13.31 -22.58 23.96
C ASN A 27 12.89 -22.53 22.48
N ASN A 28 13.38 -23.48 21.67
CA ASN A 28 13.11 -23.49 20.23
C ASN A 28 11.62 -23.54 19.90
N LYS A 29 10.80 -24.25 20.69
CA LYS A 29 9.34 -24.32 20.45
C LYS A 29 8.65 -22.97 20.67
N GLN A 30 9.07 -22.21 21.67
CA GLN A 30 8.54 -20.88 21.97
C GLN A 30 8.89 -19.90 20.84
N VAL A 31 10.15 -19.87 20.41
CA VAL A 31 10.57 -19.02 19.28
C VAL A 31 9.82 -19.38 18.00
N GLU A 32 9.69 -20.67 17.70
CA GLU A 32 8.92 -21.12 16.53
C GLU A 32 7.43 -20.76 16.62
N SER A 33 6.83 -20.82 17.82
CA SER A 33 5.45 -20.37 18.04
C SER A 33 5.28 -18.90 17.69
N LEU A 34 6.20 -18.06 18.12
CA LEU A 34 6.18 -16.64 17.78
C LEU A 34 6.26 -16.45 16.25
N VAL A 35 7.10 -17.22 15.53
CA VAL A 35 7.21 -17.06 14.06
C VAL A 35 5.90 -17.49 13.40
N HIS A 36 5.25 -18.53 13.93
CA HIS A 36 3.92 -18.93 13.48
C HIS A 36 2.86 -17.86 13.74
N ASP A 37 2.95 -17.13 14.84
CA ASP A 37 2.07 -16.00 15.15
C ASP A 37 2.31 -14.83 14.19
N ALA A 38 3.57 -14.48 13.91
CA ALA A 38 3.94 -13.50 12.89
C ALA A 38 3.43 -13.90 11.49
N ALA A 39 3.57 -15.19 11.12
CA ALA A 39 3.05 -15.72 9.86
C ALA A 39 1.51 -15.78 9.80
N ARG A 40 0.83 -15.93 10.95
CA ARG A 40 -0.64 -15.77 11.04
C ARG A 40 -1.02 -14.31 10.82
N ARG A 41 -0.36 -13.38 11.51
CA ARG A 41 -0.56 -11.94 11.37
C ARG A 41 -0.36 -11.48 9.93
N TYR A 42 0.70 -11.91 9.25
CA TYR A 42 0.95 -11.60 7.85
C TYR A 42 -0.20 -12.00 6.91
N ARG A 43 -0.81 -13.17 7.15
CA ARG A 43 -1.96 -13.64 6.36
C ARG A 43 -3.21 -12.83 6.66
N GLU A 44 -3.42 -12.45 7.92
CA GLU A 44 -4.49 -11.53 8.30
C GLU A 44 -4.31 -10.16 7.65
N LEU A 45 -3.09 -9.61 7.64
CA LEU A 45 -2.75 -8.36 6.96
C LEU A 45 -3.09 -8.44 5.47
N LYS A 46 -2.68 -9.49 4.77
CA LYS A 46 -3.02 -9.69 3.34
C LYS A 46 -4.52 -9.72 3.09
N LEU A 47 -5.28 -10.38 3.96
CA LEU A 47 -6.74 -10.42 3.85
C LEU A 47 -7.35 -9.04 4.11
N GLN A 48 -6.91 -8.34 5.15
CA GLN A 48 -7.40 -7.01 5.50
C GLN A 48 -7.07 -5.98 4.41
N ILE A 49 -5.85 -5.97 3.87
CA ILE A 49 -5.44 -5.13 2.74
C ILE A 49 -6.30 -5.43 1.52
N LYS A 50 -6.56 -6.71 1.22
CA LYS A 50 -7.42 -7.08 0.09
C LYS A 50 -8.87 -6.60 0.28
N VAL A 51 -9.43 -6.75 1.48
CA VAL A 51 -10.80 -6.34 1.79
C VAL A 51 -10.93 -4.82 1.76
N LEU A 52 -10.05 -4.10 2.46
CA LEU A 52 -10.05 -2.63 2.49
C LEU A 52 -9.74 -2.04 1.12
N GLY A 53 -8.79 -2.61 0.40
CA GLY A 53 -8.38 -2.18 -0.93
C GLY A 53 -9.46 -2.39 -2.00
N ASN A 54 -10.35 -3.37 -1.83
CA ASN A 54 -11.47 -3.64 -2.74
C ASN A 54 -12.74 -2.86 -2.39
N TYR A 55 -12.74 -2.09 -1.30
CA TYR A 55 -13.89 -1.29 -0.92
C TYR A 55 -14.19 -0.25 -2.01
N SER A 56 -15.44 -0.24 -2.49
CA SER A 56 -15.89 0.70 -3.52
C SER A 56 -16.19 2.05 -2.89
N VAL A 57 -15.54 3.10 -3.41
CA VAL A 57 -15.73 4.49 -2.98
C VAL A 57 -16.75 5.21 -3.88
N GLY A 58 -17.40 4.48 -4.79
CA GLY A 58 -18.30 5.03 -5.80
C GLY A 58 -17.65 5.14 -7.18
N ALA A 59 -18.47 5.27 -8.22
CA ALA A 59 -18.05 5.41 -9.63
C ALA A 59 -17.07 4.34 -10.15
N GLY A 60 -17.04 3.15 -9.55
CA GLY A 60 -16.12 2.07 -9.92
C GLY A 60 -14.67 2.25 -9.45
N LEU A 61 -14.43 3.22 -8.55
CA LEU A 61 -13.14 3.42 -7.89
C LEU A 61 -13.07 2.63 -6.58
N THR A 62 -11.90 2.05 -6.33
CA THR A 62 -11.59 1.31 -5.11
C THR A 62 -10.57 2.07 -4.28
N VAL A 63 -10.57 1.89 -2.96
CA VAL A 63 -9.62 2.55 -2.03
C VAL A 63 -8.16 2.32 -2.44
N SER A 64 -7.84 1.15 -3.00
CA SER A 64 -6.50 0.84 -3.53
C SER A 64 -6.06 1.75 -4.68
N ARG A 65 -6.98 2.19 -5.55
CA ARG A 65 -6.67 3.12 -6.65
C ARG A 65 -6.48 4.55 -6.16
N LEU A 66 -7.21 4.95 -5.11
CA LEU A 66 -7.03 6.25 -4.47
C LEU A 66 -5.68 6.35 -3.75
N ASN A 67 -5.21 5.26 -3.13
CA ASN A 67 -3.86 5.22 -2.54
C ASN A 67 -2.73 5.36 -3.59
N GLN A 68 -3.02 5.09 -4.87
CA GLN A 68 -2.09 5.32 -5.98
C GLN A 68 -2.16 6.75 -6.55
N GLU A 69 -3.06 7.63 -6.07
CA GLU A 69 -3.25 8.98 -6.60
C GLU A 69 -2.03 9.90 -6.44
N ASP A 70 -1.05 9.57 -5.60
CA ASP A 70 0.26 10.23 -5.60
C ASP A 70 0.95 10.11 -6.97
N GLN A 71 0.77 8.99 -7.68
CA GLN A 71 1.26 8.82 -9.04
C GLN A 71 0.46 9.66 -10.06
N LEU A 72 -0.82 9.96 -9.79
CA LEU A 72 -1.63 10.86 -10.62
C LEU A 72 -1.22 12.32 -10.43
N GLN A 73 -0.87 12.72 -9.21
CA GLN A 73 -0.30 14.04 -8.93
C GLN A 73 1.08 14.20 -9.56
N ASP A 74 1.94 13.18 -9.46
CA ASP A 74 3.24 13.17 -10.11
C ASP A 74 3.14 13.14 -11.64
N LEU A 75 2.18 12.39 -12.18
CA LEU A 75 1.85 12.42 -13.61
C LEU A 75 1.38 13.83 -14.00
N HIS A 76 0.47 14.45 -13.25
CA HIS A 76 0.03 15.83 -13.49
C HIS A 76 1.20 16.82 -13.45
N ARG A 77 2.13 16.65 -12.52
CA ARG A 77 3.33 17.49 -12.39
C ARG A 77 4.24 17.34 -13.61
N ARG A 78 4.45 16.10 -14.09
CA ARG A 78 5.23 15.80 -15.30
C ARG A 78 4.55 16.32 -16.57
N LEU A 79 3.25 16.07 -16.74
CA LEU A 79 2.46 16.52 -17.88
C LEU A 79 2.47 18.06 -17.98
N ARG A 80 2.42 18.78 -16.86
CA ARG A 80 2.48 20.25 -16.83
C ARG A 80 3.79 20.84 -17.38
N THR A 81 4.87 20.08 -17.37
CA THR A 81 6.18 20.51 -17.90
C THR A 81 6.39 20.14 -19.37
N MET A 82 5.48 19.34 -19.96
CA MET A 82 5.58 18.91 -21.35
C MET A 82 4.62 19.71 -22.24
N PRO A 83 4.95 19.91 -23.52
CA PRO A 83 4.02 20.48 -24.48
C PRO A 83 2.79 19.58 -24.70
N SER A 84 1.60 20.17 -24.84
CA SER A 84 0.35 19.42 -24.91
C SER A 84 0.27 18.44 -26.08
N TYR A 85 0.94 18.73 -27.19
CA TYR A 85 0.99 17.82 -28.35
C TYR A 85 1.67 16.47 -28.08
N MET A 86 2.46 16.35 -27.01
CA MET A 86 3.17 15.10 -26.66
C MET A 86 2.26 14.09 -25.96
N TYR A 87 1.15 14.54 -25.37
CA TYR A 87 0.29 13.69 -24.53
C TYR A 87 -1.21 13.86 -24.80
N LEU A 88 -1.62 14.85 -25.59
CA LEU A 88 -2.99 15.00 -26.08
C LEU A 88 -3.10 14.52 -27.53
N ASN A 89 -4.20 13.84 -27.85
CA ASN A 89 -4.53 13.52 -29.23
C ASN A 89 -5.02 14.77 -30.00
N LYS A 90 -5.11 14.71 -31.33
CA LYS A 90 -5.52 15.85 -32.17
C LYS A 90 -6.89 16.44 -31.78
N HIS A 91 -7.81 15.61 -31.29
CA HIS A 91 -9.15 16.06 -30.88
C HIS A 91 -9.10 16.81 -29.53
N GLU A 92 -8.30 16.32 -28.59
CA GLU A 92 -8.07 16.96 -27.29
C GLU A 92 -7.31 18.28 -27.43
N GLN A 93 -6.37 18.36 -28.36
CA GLN A 93 -5.69 19.63 -28.70
C GLN A 93 -6.69 20.67 -29.25
N LYS A 94 -7.70 20.25 -30.03
CA LYS A 94 -8.78 21.14 -30.46
C LYS A 94 -9.63 21.63 -29.28
N LEU A 95 -9.96 20.74 -28.35
CA LEU A 95 -10.69 21.10 -27.12
C LEU A 95 -9.88 22.04 -26.20
N GLU A 96 -8.56 21.87 -26.15
CA GLU A 96 -7.67 22.79 -25.43
C GLU A 96 -7.61 24.16 -26.11
N THR A 97 -7.50 24.18 -27.44
CA THR A 97 -7.46 25.42 -28.24
C THR A 97 -8.75 26.22 -28.09
N ILE A 98 -9.92 25.57 -28.17
CA ILE A 98 -11.20 26.24 -27.97
C ILE A 98 -11.37 26.75 -26.53
N ALA A 99 -10.88 25.98 -25.54
CA ALA A 99 -10.92 26.42 -24.15
C ALA A 99 -10.08 27.69 -23.96
N HIS A 100 -8.88 27.77 -24.55
CA HIS A 100 -8.06 28.99 -24.49
C HIS A 100 -8.67 30.18 -25.25
N ALA A 101 -9.40 29.94 -26.33
CA ALA A 101 -10.06 31.00 -27.09
C ALA A 101 -11.19 31.69 -26.29
N TYR A 102 -11.95 30.92 -25.48
CA TYR A 102 -13.13 31.42 -24.77
C TYR A 102 -12.92 31.69 -23.27
N ILE A 103 -11.89 31.13 -22.65
CA ILE A 103 -11.62 31.27 -21.21
C ILE A 103 -10.48 32.28 -21.00
N ALA A 104 -10.83 33.53 -20.69
CA ALA A 104 -9.85 34.60 -20.46
C ALA A 104 -9.08 34.48 -19.14
N LYS A 105 -9.67 33.86 -18.12
CA LYS A 105 -9.04 33.57 -16.82
C LYS A 105 -9.30 32.12 -16.51
N HIS A 106 -8.26 31.37 -16.16
CA HIS A 106 -8.39 29.97 -15.74
C HIS A 106 -8.64 29.89 -14.23
N PRO A 107 -9.90 29.83 -13.77
CA PRO A 107 -10.18 29.73 -12.36
C PRO A 107 -9.66 28.40 -11.80
N VAL A 108 -9.27 28.45 -10.53
CA VAL A 108 -8.89 27.26 -9.78
C VAL A 108 -10.17 26.56 -9.31
N GLY A 109 -10.31 25.27 -9.61
CA GLY A 109 -11.46 24.45 -9.22
C GLY A 109 -12.42 24.11 -10.37
N THR A 110 -12.84 22.85 -10.45
CA THR A 110 -13.62 22.30 -11.57
C THR A 110 -15.02 22.91 -11.71
N LYS A 111 -15.69 23.25 -10.60
CA LYS A 111 -16.99 23.97 -10.64
C LYS A 111 -16.85 25.38 -11.22
N SER A 112 -15.80 26.10 -10.84
CA SER A 112 -15.50 27.43 -11.35
C SER A 112 -15.12 27.40 -12.83
N GLN A 113 -14.38 26.37 -13.26
CA GLN A 113 -14.05 26.14 -14.67
C GLN A 113 -15.30 25.88 -15.51
N LEU A 114 -16.24 25.05 -15.03
CA LEU A 114 -17.51 24.82 -15.72
C LEU A 114 -18.31 26.13 -15.88
N ALA A 115 -18.31 26.98 -14.86
CA ALA A 115 -18.99 28.28 -14.91
C ALA A 115 -18.33 29.28 -15.87
N ALA A 116 -17.02 29.18 -16.07
CA ALA A 116 -16.27 30.05 -16.99
C ALA A 116 -16.47 29.68 -18.46
N ILE A 117 -16.92 28.46 -18.77
CA ILE A 117 -17.14 28.01 -20.16
C ILE A 117 -18.51 28.51 -20.66
N PRO A 118 -18.54 29.31 -21.74
CA PRO A 118 -19.78 29.80 -22.31
C PRO A 118 -20.65 28.65 -22.86
N ARG A 119 -21.97 28.88 -22.88
CA ARG A 119 -22.96 27.91 -23.41
C ARG A 119 -23.10 27.95 -24.93
N LYS A 120 -22.64 29.05 -25.55
CA LYS A 120 -22.67 29.28 -26.99
C LYS A 120 -21.33 29.84 -27.44
N GLY A 121 -20.81 29.27 -28.52
CA GLY A 121 -19.65 29.76 -29.26
C GLY A 121 -20.07 30.71 -30.39
N TYR A 122 -19.10 31.03 -31.23
CA TYR A 122 -19.24 31.90 -32.38
C TYR A 122 -19.86 31.17 -33.58
N ASP A 123 -19.62 29.87 -33.71
CA ASP A 123 -20.18 29.00 -34.75
C ASP A 123 -20.69 27.64 -34.21
N LEU A 124 -21.24 26.82 -35.11
CA LEU A 124 -21.81 25.51 -34.78
C LEU A 124 -20.76 24.45 -34.39
N GLU A 125 -19.51 24.61 -34.82
CA GLU A 125 -18.42 23.70 -34.47
C GLU A 125 -17.94 24.00 -33.04
N ASP A 126 -17.78 25.28 -32.72
CA ASP A 126 -17.49 25.79 -31.39
C ASP A 126 -18.56 25.38 -30.38
N ASP A 127 -19.86 25.50 -30.74
CA ASP A 127 -20.97 25.05 -29.89
C ASP A 127 -20.85 23.57 -29.52
N ARG A 128 -20.49 22.71 -30.48
CA ARG A 128 -20.28 21.28 -30.22
C ARG A 128 -19.09 21.02 -29.32
N LEU A 129 -17.96 21.67 -29.59
CA LEU A 129 -16.72 21.48 -28.82
C LEU A 129 -16.86 22.01 -27.39
N LEU A 130 -17.49 23.17 -27.19
CA LEU A 130 -17.80 23.73 -25.88
C LEU A 130 -18.80 22.84 -25.12
N GLY A 131 -19.80 22.29 -25.80
CA GLY A 131 -20.71 21.31 -25.23
C GLY A 131 -19.99 20.05 -24.74
N GLU A 132 -19.06 19.51 -25.54
CA GLU A 132 -18.25 18.34 -25.15
C GLU A 132 -17.34 18.66 -23.94
N LEU A 133 -16.69 19.83 -23.95
CA LEU A 133 -15.84 20.30 -22.85
C LEU A 133 -16.62 20.39 -21.52
N ARG A 134 -17.83 20.97 -21.56
CA ARG A 134 -18.74 21.06 -20.41
C ARG A 134 -19.15 19.67 -19.92
N GLY A 135 -19.56 18.79 -20.82
CA GLY A 135 -19.96 17.42 -20.47
C GLY A 135 -18.82 16.63 -19.81
N LYS A 136 -17.57 16.83 -20.25
CA LYS A 136 -16.39 16.23 -19.60
C LYS A 136 -16.19 16.79 -18.18
N LEU A 137 -16.31 18.10 -17.99
CA LEU A 137 -16.20 18.72 -16.65
C LEU A 137 -17.34 18.35 -15.72
N GLU A 138 -18.57 18.24 -16.22
CA GLU A 138 -19.73 17.79 -15.45
C GLU A 138 -19.52 16.37 -14.93
N LYS A 139 -19.03 15.45 -15.77
CA LYS A 139 -18.64 14.09 -15.35
C LYS A 139 -17.56 14.09 -14.28
N VAL A 140 -16.57 14.98 -14.37
CA VAL A 140 -15.51 15.11 -13.35
C VAL A 140 -16.07 15.68 -12.05
N ILE A 141 -16.98 16.64 -12.10
CA ILE A 141 -17.64 17.21 -10.91
C ILE A 141 -18.53 16.16 -10.25
N GLU A 142 -19.30 15.42 -11.03
CA GLU A 142 -20.14 14.31 -10.56
C GLU A 142 -19.29 13.22 -9.90
N ALA A 143 -18.14 12.87 -10.50
CA ALA A 143 -17.19 11.94 -9.92
C ALA A 143 -16.55 12.45 -8.62
N ARG A 144 -16.26 13.76 -8.51
CA ARG A 144 -15.66 14.37 -7.31
C ARG A 144 -16.67 14.71 -6.22
N ALA A 145 -17.95 14.87 -6.55
CA ALA A 145 -19.00 15.26 -5.61
C ALA A 145 -19.63 14.07 -4.88
N GLY A 146 -18.94 12.92 -4.80
CA GLY A 146 -19.32 11.81 -3.92
C GLY A 146 -19.77 12.32 -2.55
N LYS A 147 -20.84 11.75 -1.99
CA LYS A 147 -21.54 12.28 -0.80
C LYS A 147 -20.54 12.75 0.26
N MET A 148 -20.65 14.02 0.67
CA MET A 148 -19.70 14.71 1.56
C MET A 148 -19.41 14.00 2.91
N GLY A 149 -20.27 13.09 3.37
CA GLY A 149 -20.03 12.27 4.57
C GLY A 149 -19.20 11.00 4.35
N ASP A 150 -18.94 10.60 3.10
CA ASP A 150 -18.14 9.41 2.77
C ASP A 150 -16.64 9.72 2.77
N TYR A 151 -16.22 10.97 2.58
CA TYR A 151 -14.81 11.36 2.41
C TYR A 151 -13.93 11.11 3.65
N ASP A 152 -14.36 11.53 4.85
CA ASP A 152 -13.58 11.30 6.08
C ASP A 152 -13.42 9.79 6.36
N SER A 153 -14.49 9.03 6.10
CA SER A 153 -14.49 7.59 6.25
C SER A 153 -13.58 6.88 5.22
N VAL A 154 -13.38 7.47 4.04
CA VAL A 154 -12.43 6.98 3.03
C VAL A 154 -11.01 7.30 3.44
N LEU A 155 -10.75 8.51 3.94
CA LEU A 155 -9.43 8.91 4.46
C LEU A 155 -8.99 8.03 5.64
N GLU A 156 -9.88 7.74 6.59
CA GLU A 156 -9.60 6.84 7.70
C GLU A 156 -9.24 5.43 7.19
N ARG A 157 -9.97 4.92 6.19
CA ARG A 157 -9.69 3.62 5.58
C ARG A 157 -8.40 3.60 4.76
N MET A 158 -8.05 4.71 4.10
CA MET A 158 -6.79 4.87 3.39
C MET A 158 -5.61 4.87 4.36
N ALA A 159 -5.68 5.69 5.42
CA ALA A 159 -4.69 5.70 6.48
C ALA A 159 -4.53 4.31 7.08
N LYS A 160 -5.66 3.61 7.34
CA LYS A 160 -5.61 2.24 7.84
C LYS A 160 -4.96 1.27 6.86
N LEU A 161 -5.24 1.41 5.57
CA LEU A 161 -4.64 0.58 4.53
C LEU A 161 -3.13 0.82 4.45
N GLN A 162 -2.67 2.06 4.56
CA GLN A 162 -1.25 2.41 4.59
C GLN A 162 -0.54 1.81 5.80
N GLU A 163 -1.13 1.91 7.01
CA GLU A 163 -0.59 1.26 8.21
C GLU A 163 -0.42 -0.25 8.02
N LEU A 164 -1.44 -0.93 7.48
CA LEU A 164 -1.40 -2.37 7.25
C LEU A 164 -0.38 -2.76 6.19
N GLN A 165 -0.22 -1.95 5.14
CA GLN A 165 0.80 -2.15 4.12
C GLN A 165 2.22 -1.98 4.70
N ALA A 166 2.44 -0.96 5.52
CA ALA A 166 3.72 -0.75 6.20
C ALA A 166 4.06 -1.94 7.12
N GLU A 167 3.09 -2.45 7.90
CA GLU A 167 3.30 -3.63 8.74
C GLU A 167 3.60 -4.89 7.90
N GLN A 168 2.96 -5.05 6.73
CA GLN A 168 3.27 -6.14 5.81
C GLN A 168 4.68 -6.00 5.25
N GLU A 169 5.08 -4.80 4.85
CA GLU A 169 6.39 -4.49 4.27
C GLU A 169 7.52 -4.73 5.27
N GLN A 170 7.35 -4.33 6.53
CA GLN A 170 8.30 -4.65 7.61
C GLN A 170 8.59 -6.16 7.71
N LEU A 171 7.55 -6.99 7.65
CA LEU A 171 7.72 -8.45 7.69
C LEU A 171 8.44 -8.99 6.45
N GLU A 172 8.21 -8.40 5.27
CA GLU A 172 8.89 -8.77 4.03
C GLU A 172 10.35 -8.34 4.03
N GLU A 173 10.63 -7.13 4.50
CA GLU A 173 11.97 -6.59 4.68
C GLU A 173 12.76 -7.41 5.69
N ALA A 174 12.16 -7.80 6.83
CA ALA A 174 12.82 -8.65 7.81
C ALA A 174 13.25 -10.01 7.22
N MET A 175 12.43 -10.61 6.35
CA MET A 175 12.82 -11.82 5.62
C MET A 175 13.93 -11.55 4.60
N GLY A 176 13.95 -10.38 3.97
CA GLY A 176 15.01 -9.93 3.06
C GLY A 176 16.35 -9.76 3.77
N LEU A 177 16.37 -8.98 4.86
CA LEU A 177 17.54 -8.77 5.72
C LEU A 177 18.06 -10.10 6.30
N LEU A 178 17.15 -11.02 6.65
CA LEU A 178 17.54 -12.35 7.11
C LEU A 178 18.27 -13.15 6.03
N GLU A 179 17.84 -13.06 4.78
CA GLU A 179 18.52 -13.69 3.64
C GLU A 179 19.88 -13.05 3.37
N GLU A 180 20.00 -11.72 3.49
CA GLU A 180 21.26 -11.00 3.34
C GLU A 180 22.27 -11.35 4.44
N GLN A 181 21.82 -11.43 5.70
CA GLN A 181 22.69 -11.83 6.81
C GLN A 181 23.11 -13.29 6.71
N LYS A 182 22.20 -14.17 6.27
CA LYS A 182 22.50 -15.58 6.11
C LYS A 182 21.70 -16.21 4.99
N GLU A 183 22.42 -16.62 3.96
CA GLU A 183 21.82 -17.23 2.79
C GLU A 183 20.97 -18.46 3.17
N GLY A 184 19.77 -18.51 2.59
CA GLY A 184 18.78 -19.56 2.78
C GLY A 184 17.89 -19.38 4.01
N TYR A 185 18.22 -18.48 4.95
CA TYR A 185 17.43 -18.34 6.18
C TYR A 185 16.12 -17.60 5.94
N GLY A 186 16.15 -16.50 5.17
CA GLY A 186 14.96 -15.76 4.76
C GLY A 186 14.01 -16.65 3.94
N ARG A 187 14.57 -17.36 2.96
CA ARG A 187 13.82 -18.34 2.16
C ARG A 187 13.25 -19.47 3.00
N LEU A 188 13.99 -20.00 3.98
CA LEU A 188 13.49 -21.03 4.90
C LEU A 188 12.28 -20.51 5.68
N VAL A 189 12.38 -19.32 6.27
CA VAL A 189 11.31 -18.74 7.07
C VAL A 189 10.05 -18.56 6.23
N ARG A 190 10.21 -18.01 5.02
CA ARG A 190 9.13 -17.81 4.05
C ARG A 190 8.44 -19.12 3.66
N LEU A 191 9.20 -20.11 3.20
CA LEU A 191 8.66 -21.37 2.69
C LEU A 191 7.95 -22.18 3.79
N TYR A 192 8.59 -22.30 4.96
CA TYR A 192 8.09 -23.17 6.01
C TYR A 192 7.00 -22.53 6.86
N TYR A 193 7.20 -21.30 7.34
CA TYR A 193 6.26 -20.66 8.27
C TYR A 193 5.13 -19.91 7.55
N PHE A 194 5.48 -19.12 6.52
CA PHE A 194 4.51 -18.23 5.84
C PHE A 194 3.72 -18.96 4.75
N GLU A 195 4.39 -19.77 3.93
CA GLU A 195 3.75 -20.57 2.87
C GLU A 195 3.26 -21.94 3.36
N ARG A 196 3.59 -22.33 4.60
CA ARG A 196 3.20 -23.62 5.21
C ARG A 196 3.61 -24.85 4.40
N ARG A 197 4.73 -24.78 3.68
CA ARG A 197 5.27 -25.96 3.00
C ARG A 197 5.78 -26.96 4.03
N THR A 198 5.79 -28.24 3.65
CA THR A 198 6.37 -29.28 4.51
C THR A 198 7.88 -29.05 4.66
N ALA A 199 8.47 -29.58 5.74
CA ALA A 199 9.91 -29.50 5.96
C ALA A 199 10.70 -30.09 4.78
N GLU A 200 10.18 -31.18 4.19
CA GLU A 200 10.77 -31.85 3.04
C GLU A 200 10.70 -30.99 1.77
N ALA A 201 9.54 -30.44 1.44
CA ALA A 201 9.39 -29.55 0.30
C ALA A 201 10.24 -28.28 0.44
N SER A 202 10.36 -27.75 1.66
CA SER A 202 11.19 -26.58 1.96
C SER A 202 12.68 -26.90 1.81
N ALA A 203 13.14 -28.01 2.38
CA ALA A 203 14.53 -28.46 2.25
C ALA A 203 14.92 -28.71 0.78
N MET A 204 14.02 -29.33 0.01
CA MET A 204 14.21 -29.53 -1.43
C MET A 204 14.28 -28.21 -2.20
N SER A 205 13.40 -27.25 -1.90
CA SER A 205 13.40 -25.93 -2.55
C SER A 205 14.65 -25.11 -2.22
N LEU A 206 15.25 -25.33 -1.06
CA LEU A 206 16.51 -24.72 -0.61
C LEU A 206 17.76 -25.50 -1.07
N CYS A 207 17.58 -26.65 -1.73
CA CYS A 207 18.68 -27.56 -2.09
C CYS A 207 19.53 -28.01 -0.89
N ILE A 208 18.92 -28.22 0.28
CA ILE A 208 19.61 -28.67 1.50
C ILE A 208 19.09 -30.02 1.98
N SER A 209 19.94 -30.75 2.73
CA SER A 209 19.53 -31.99 3.36
C SER A 209 18.55 -31.76 4.52
N ARG A 210 17.70 -32.75 4.79
CA ARG A 210 16.72 -32.72 5.89
C ARG A 210 17.39 -32.45 7.26
N PRO A 211 18.54 -33.05 7.62
CA PRO A 211 19.25 -32.70 8.86
C PRO A 211 19.69 -31.22 8.90
N THR A 212 20.20 -30.69 7.79
CA THR A 212 20.59 -29.27 7.69
C THR A 212 19.39 -28.36 7.89
N PHE A 213 18.24 -28.69 7.30
CA PHE A 213 16.99 -27.95 7.50
C PHE A 213 16.60 -27.90 8.98
N PHE A 214 16.56 -29.03 9.69
CA PHE A 214 16.18 -29.06 11.11
C PHE A 214 17.17 -28.33 12.02
N ARG A 215 18.46 -28.26 11.64
CA ARG A 215 19.46 -27.46 12.33
C ARG A 215 19.26 -25.96 12.07
N TRP A 216 18.96 -25.58 10.84
CA TRP A 216 18.78 -24.18 10.44
C TRP A 216 17.47 -23.59 10.94
N LYS A 217 16.40 -24.39 10.98
CA LYS A 217 15.06 -23.95 11.34
C LYS A 217 14.99 -23.12 12.64
N PRO A 218 15.45 -23.60 13.82
CA PRO A 218 15.40 -22.81 15.04
C PRO A 218 16.35 -21.61 15.01
N ALA A 219 17.49 -21.70 14.32
CA ALA A 219 18.43 -20.58 14.19
C ALA A 219 17.86 -19.44 13.33
N ALA A 220 17.23 -19.79 12.21
CA ALA A 220 16.54 -18.85 11.33
C ALA A 220 15.37 -18.18 12.05
N ALA A 221 14.59 -18.94 12.84
CA ALA A 221 13.49 -18.42 13.64
C ALA A 221 13.97 -17.37 14.67
N ARG A 222 15.08 -17.63 15.39
CA ARG A 222 15.65 -16.66 16.35
C ARG A 222 16.14 -15.40 15.66
N MET A 223 16.90 -15.55 14.59
CA MET A 223 17.47 -14.42 13.86
C MET A 223 16.38 -13.54 13.22
N PHE A 224 15.32 -14.16 12.68
CA PHE A 224 14.15 -13.44 12.19
C PHE A 224 13.54 -12.54 13.27
N PHE A 225 13.40 -13.04 14.49
CA PHE A 225 12.86 -12.22 15.60
C PHE A 225 13.77 -11.07 15.99
N ARG A 226 15.07 -11.30 16.07
CA ARG A 226 16.02 -10.21 16.36
C ARG A 226 15.91 -9.09 15.33
N ILE A 227 15.86 -9.43 14.04
CA ILE A 227 15.69 -8.45 12.96
C ILE A 227 14.37 -7.70 13.11
N LEU A 228 13.26 -8.39 13.43
CA LEU A 228 11.98 -7.74 13.66
C LEU A 228 11.98 -6.78 14.86
N GLU A 229 12.71 -7.10 15.93
CA GLU A 229 12.84 -6.19 17.07
C GLU A 229 13.75 -4.99 16.75
N TRP A 230 14.83 -5.17 15.98
CA TRP A 230 15.66 -4.05 15.52
C TRP A 230 14.88 -3.05 14.66
N GLN A 231 13.88 -3.50 13.89
CA GLN A 231 13.02 -2.64 13.10
C GLN A 231 11.98 -1.86 13.93
N ARG A 232 11.81 -2.19 15.24
CA ARG A 232 10.86 -1.52 16.14
C ARG A 232 11.48 -0.41 16.97
N GLU A 233 12.81 -0.39 17.10
CA GLU A 233 13.58 0.66 17.76
C GLU A 233 13.79 1.87 16.85
#